data_AF-A0A381KNA7-F1
#
_entry.id   AF-A0A381KNA7-F1
#
_cell.length_a   1.000
_cell.length_b   1.000
_cell.length_c   1.000
_cell.angle_alpha   90.00
_cell.angle_beta   90.00
_cell.angle_gamma   90.00
#
_symmetry.space_group_name_H-M   'P 1'
#
loop_
_entity.id
_entity.type
_entity.pdbx_description
1 polymer ?
#
loop_
_entity_poly.entity_id
_entity_poly.type
_entity_poly.pdbx_seq_one_letter_code
_entity_poly.pdbx_strand_id
1 'polypeptide(L)'
;MVYKISEEIPFEHDIEMDNLTDTASVFNTACIDKVEVDLNRDQIDLIIKIKRFTEALDKKAENFIIKGEDQGVYDLSKAPSIIVYICKEGDTFWNIAKKYNTTENEIAELNDIKLDEPIKPGKCLILEKKVVLVD
;
A
#
# COMPACT_ATOMS: atom_id res chain seq x y z
N MET A 1 -42.66 -39.31 -6.36
CA MET A 1 -42.02 -38.81 -7.60
C MET A 1 -41.16 -37.62 -7.20
N VAL A 2 -39.85 -37.64 -7.49
CA VAL A 2 -38.96 -36.51 -7.17
C VAL A 2 -38.87 -35.66 -8.42
N TYR A 3 -39.33 -34.41 -8.35
CA TYR A 3 -39.19 -33.45 -9.44
C TYR A 3 -37.87 -32.70 -9.26
N LYS A 4 -37.12 -32.55 -10.36
CA LYS A 4 -35.85 -31.82 -10.39
C LYS A 4 -36.00 -30.69 -11.40
N ILE A 5 -35.70 -29.47 -10.97
CA ILE A 5 -35.54 -28.30 -11.83
C ILE A 5 -34.04 -27.97 -11.84
N SER A 6 -33.50 -27.69 -13.03
CA SER A 6 -32.11 -27.28 -13.22
C SER A 6 -32.11 -26.06 -14.13
N GLU A 7 -31.73 -24.92 -13.56
CA GLU A 7 -31.67 -23.63 -14.24
C GLU A 7 -30.33 -22.95 -13.92
N GLU A 8 -29.85 -22.14 -14.85
CA GLU A 8 -28.64 -21.34 -14.71
C GLU A 8 -29.03 -19.87 -14.53
N ILE A 9 -28.46 -19.21 -13.52
CA ILE A 9 -28.66 -17.77 -13.28
C ILE A 9 -27.34 -17.06 -13.60
N PRO A 10 -27.19 -16.48 -14.80
CA PRO A 10 -25.97 -15.75 -15.15
C PRO A 10 -25.93 -14.41 -14.40
N PHE A 11 -24.76 -14.05 -13.88
CA PHE A 11 -24.50 -12.74 -13.31
C PHE A 11 -23.06 -12.29 -13.60
N GLU A 12 -22.86 -10.97 -13.63
CA GLU A 12 -21.57 -10.33 -13.83
C GLU A 12 -21.37 -9.28 -12.74
N HIS A 13 -20.13 -9.14 -12.26
CA HIS A 13 -19.80 -8.18 -11.22
C HIS A 13 -18.34 -7.73 -11.33
N ASP A 14 -18.17 -6.50 -11.79
CA ASP A 14 -16.86 -5.88 -11.97
C ASP A 14 -16.28 -5.36 -10.65
N ILE A 15 -14.95 -5.38 -10.56
CA ILE A 15 -14.18 -4.71 -9.50
C ILE A 15 -13.14 -3.85 -10.17
N GLU A 16 -13.11 -2.58 -9.81
CA GLU A 16 -12.02 -1.67 -10.18
C GLU A 16 -11.01 -1.62 -9.03
N MET A 17 -9.72 -1.76 -9.37
CA MET A 17 -8.61 -1.64 -8.44
C MET A 17 -7.56 -0.71 -9.04
N ASP A 18 -7.39 0.45 -8.42
CA ASP A 18 -6.47 1.48 -8.89
C ASP A 18 -5.05 1.33 -8.31
N ASN A 19 -4.10 2.06 -8.91
CA ASN A 19 -2.72 2.22 -8.44
C ASN A 19 -1.84 0.96 -8.45
N LEU A 20 -2.24 -0.07 -9.20
CA LEU A 20 -1.46 -1.28 -9.42
C LEU A 20 -0.51 -1.12 -10.61
N THR A 21 0.68 -1.70 -10.51
CA THR A 21 1.59 -1.89 -11.66
C THR A 21 1.21 -3.14 -12.46
N ASP A 22 1.81 -3.29 -13.64
CA ASP A 22 1.71 -4.49 -14.48
C ASP A 22 2.29 -5.75 -13.83
N THR A 23 3.03 -5.59 -12.71
CA THR A 23 3.57 -6.71 -11.92
C THR A 23 2.65 -7.18 -10.78
N ALA A 24 1.50 -6.53 -10.59
CA ALA A 24 0.59 -6.86 -9.50
C ALA A 24 0.01 -8.27 -9.67
N SER A 25 0.01 -9.03 -8.56
CA SER A 25 -0.65 -10.33 -8.47
C SER A 25 -2.03 -10.16 -7.85
N VAL A 26 -3.08 -10.60 -8.54
CA VAL A 26 -4.47 -10.51 -8.05
C VAL A 26 -4.98 -11.88 -7.65
N PHE A 27 -5.51 -11.98 -6.43
CA PHE A 27 -6.13 -13.18 -5.88
C PHE A 27 -7.62 -12.92 -5.71
N ASN A 28 -8.45 -13.79 -6.28
CA ASN A 28 -9.89 -13.70 -6.14
C ASN A 28 -10.44 -15.03 -5.60
N THR A 29 -11.20 -14.93 -4.52
CA THR A 29 -11.90 -16.06 -3.92
C THR A 29 -13.37 -15.69 -3.81
N ALA A 30 -14.24 -16.48 -4.41
CA ALA A 30 -15.69 -16.37 -4.23
C ALA A 30 -16.22 -17.64 -3.54
N CYS A 31 -17.12 -17.45 -2.58
CA CYS A 31 -17.81 -18.55 -1.92
C CYS A 31 -19.29 -18.21 -1.72
N ILE A 32 -20.10 -19.26 -1.67
CA ILE A 32 -21.50 -19.13 -1.25
C ILE A 32 -21.50 -19.10 0.27
N ASP A 33 -21.85 -17.95 0.83
CA ASP A 33 -21.96 -17.70 2.27
C ASP A 33 -23.31 -18.19 2.82
N LYS A 34 -24.37 -18.13 1.98
CA LYS A 34 -25.72 -18.53 2.37
C LYS A 34 -26.53 -18.98 1.15
N VAL A 35 -27.34 -20.02 1.35
CA VAL A 35 -28.45 -20.38 0.46
C VAL A 35 -29.69 -20.57 1.34
N GLU A 36 -30.72 -19.78 1.09
CA GLU A 36 -32.04 -19.98 1.69
C GLU A 36 -33.05 -20.23 0.58
N VAL A 37 -33.96 -21.15 0.85
CA VAL A 37 -35.05 -21.51 -0.04
C VAL A 37 -36.33 -21.42 0.75
N ASP A 38 -37.28 -20.62 0.25
CA ASP A 38 -38.65 -20.59 0.74
C ASP A 38 -39.58 -21.09 -0.36
N LEU A 39 -40.56 -21.91 0.04
CA LEU A 39 -41.54 -22.49 -0.87
C LEU A 39 -42.91 -21.91 -0.54
N ASN A 40 -43.40 -21.09 -1.45
CA ASN A 40 -44.76 -20.59 -1.45
C ASN A 40 -45.64 -21.47 -2.37
N ARG A 41 -46.97 -21.29 -2.33
CA ARG A 41 -47.92 -22.20 -3.02
C ARG A 41 -47.62 -22.43 -4.50
N ASP A 42 -47.08 -21.42 -5.17
CA ASP A 42 -46.82 -21.38 -6.62
C ASP A 42 -45.41 -20.85 -6.97
N GLN A 43 -44.57 -20.54 -5.98
CA GLN A 43 -43.27 -19.89 -6.16
C GLN A 43 -42.20 -20.49 -5.26
N ILE A 44 -40.96 -20.49 -5.75
CA ILE A 44 -39.76 -20.84 -4.97
C ILE A 44 -38.91 -19.57 -4.87
N ASP A 45 -38.76 -19.06 -3.66
CA ASP A 45 -37.89 -17.92 -3.38
C ASP A 45 -36.50 -18.44 -3.00
N LEU A 46 -35.50 -18.07 -3.80
CA LEU A 46 -34.11 -18.49 -3.62
C LEU A 46 -33.27 -17.27 -3.27
N ILE A 47 -32.66 -17.26 -2.08
CA ILE A 47 -31.72 -16.23 -1.64
C ILE A 47 -30.33 -16.84 -1.57
N ILE A 48 -29.44 -16.41 -2.47
CA ILE A 48 -28.03 -16.79 -2.46
C ILE A 48 -27.20 -15.58 -2.04
N LYS A 49 -26.41 -15.74 -0.98
CA LYS A 49 -25.41 -14.75 -0.58
C LYS A 49 -24.05 -15.24 -1.00
N ILE A 50 -23.41 -14.51 -1.92
CA ILE A 50 -22.04 -14.79 -2.36
C ILE A 50 -21.11 -13.82 -1.64
N LYS A 51 -20.08 -14.34 -0.98
CA LYS A 51 -19.00 -13.56 -0.41
C LYS A 51 -17.80 -13.66 -1.34
N ARG A 52 -17.30 -12.51 -1.75
CA ARG A 52 -16.09 -12.40 -2.57
C ARG A 52 -15.00 -11.70 -1.75
N PHE A 53 -13.80 -12.25 -1.80
CA PHE A 53 -12.59 -11.65 -1.26
C PHE A 53 -11.62 -11.47 -2.42
N THR A 54 -11.15 -10.24 -2.63
CA THR A 54 -10.20 -9.92 -3.68
C THR A 54 -9.04 -9.14 -3.08
N GLU A 55 -7.84 -9.62 -3.32
CA GLU A 55 -6.60 -9.03 -2.83
C GLU A 55 -5.65 -8.82 -4.01
N ALA A 56 -5.11 -7.62 -4.14
CA ALA A 56 -4.08 -7.30 -5.11
C ALA A 56 -2.78 -6.98 -4.39
N LEU A 57 -1.71 -7.68 -4.75
CA LEU A 57 -0.37 -7.49 -4.20
C LEU A 57 0.54 -6.93 -5.28
N ASP A 58 0.95 -5.68 -5.10
CA ASP A 58 1.90 -5.00 -5.97
C ASP A 58 3.26 -4.87 -5.27
N LYS A 59 4.33 -5.37 -5.91
CA LYS A 59 5.69 -5.32 -5.36
C LYS A 59 6.51 -4.29 -6.12
N LYS A 60 6.69 -3.13 -5.52
CA LYS A 60 7.54 -2.06 -6.08
C LYS A 60 8.96 -2.19 -5.54
N ALA A 61 9.91 -2.39 -6.45
CA ALA A 61 11.33 -2.23 -6.16
C ALA A 61 11.69 -0.76 -6.41
N GLU A 62 12.04 -0.05 -5.35
CA GLU A 62 12.50 1.33 -5.41
C GLU A 62 14.01 1.35 -5.14
N ASN A 63 14.78 2.09 -5.93
CA ASN A 63 16.22 2.21 -5.76
C ASN A 63 16.50 3.43 -4.87
N PHE A 64 16.95 3.20 -3.64
CA PHE A 64 17.07 4.27 -2.63
C PHE A 64 18.47 4.90 -2.56
N ILE A 65 19.51 4.17 -2.95
CA ILE A 65 20.89 4.68 -2.98
C ILE A 65 21.37 4.56 -4.42
N ILE A 66 21.28 5.66 -5.16
CA ILE A 66 21.55 5.67 -6.60
C ILE A 66 23.01 6.08 -6.88
N LYS A 67 23.71 6.68 -5.89
CA LYS A 67 25.10 7.12 -6.01
C LYS A 67 25.80 7.04 -4.65
N GLY A 68 26.77 6.13 -4.52
CA GLY A 68 27.69 6.09 -3.39
C GLY A 68 29.09 6.42 -3.88
N GLU A 69 29.74 7.39 -3.23
CA GLU A 69 31.14 7.71 -3.46
C GLU A 69 31.96 7.24 -2.26
N ASP A 70 33.11 6.62 -2.50
CA ASP A 70 34.03 6.22 -1.44
C ASP A 70 34.69 7.48 -0.84
N GLN A 71 34.31 7.80 0.40
CA GLN A 71 34.86 8.92 1.16
C GLN A 71 36.20 8.56 1.86
N GLY A 72 36.71 7.33 1.65
CA GLY A 72 37.91 6.83 2.31
C GLY A 72 37.69 6.56 3.79
N VAL A 73 38.68 6.92 4.62
CA VAL A 73 38.59 6.68 6.06
C VAL A 73 37.65 7.71 6.70
N TYR A 74 36.44 7.26 7.00
CA TYR A 74 35.43 8.07 7.67
C TYR A 74 35.37 7.76 9.18
N ASP A 75 35.34 8.81 9.99
CA ASP A 75 35.19 8.69 11.44
C ASP A 75 33.73 8.34 11.79
N LEU A 76 33.47 7.06 12.04
CA LEU A 76 32.13 6.56 12.39
C LEU A 76 31.55 7.22 13.66
N SER A 77 32.37 7.80 14.53
CA SER A 77 31.85 8.54 15.69
C SER A 77 31.15 9.86 15.32
N LYS A 78 31.41 10.36 14.11
CA LYS A 78 30.79 11.56 13.52
C LYS A 78 29.74 11.21 12.48
N ALA A 79 29.51 9.92 12.22
CA ALA A 79 28.49 9.48 11.27
C ALA A 79 27.12 9.92 11.75
N PRO A 80 26.34 10.62 10.91
CA PRO A 80 24.95 10.85 11.25
C PRO A 80 24.18 9.53 11.26
N SER A 81 23.16 9.45 12.10
CA SER A 81 22.27 8.30 12.09
C SER A 81 21.28 8.44 10.93
N ILE A 82 21.29 7.48 10.01
CA ILE A 82 20.38 7.46 8.86
C ILE A 82 19.14 6.65 9.21
N ILE A 83 17.96 7.20 8.90
CA ILE A 83 16.67 6.53 9.03
C ILE A 83 16.05 6.41 7.64
N VAL A 84 15.66 5.20 7.24
CA VAL A 84 14.83 4.97 6.06
C VAL A 84 13.36 5.02 6.49
N TYR A 85 12.64 6.01 6.00
CA TYR A 85 11.24 6.24 6.31
C TYR A 85 10.35 5.95 5.11
N ILE A 86 9.31 5.12 5.29
CA ILE A 86 8.30 4.87 4.27
C ILE A 86 7.11 5.79 4.55
N CYS A 87 6.84 6.69 3.62
CA CYS A 87 5.78 7.69 3.73
C CYS A 87 4.40 7.02 3.82
N LYS A 88 3.54 7.61 4.64
CA LYS A 88 2.17 7.18 4.89
C LYS A 88 1.18 8.19 4.33
N GLU A 89 -0.07 7.78 4.28
CA GLU A 89 -1.17 8.67 3.90
C GLU A 89 -1.27 9.87 4.85
N GLY A 90 -1.33 11.08 4.27
CA GLY A 90 -1.37 12.34 5.00
C GLY A 90 -0.01 12.87 5.47
N ASP A 91 1.11 12.22 5.13
CA ASP A 91 2.44 12.73 5.43
C ASP A 91 2.77 14.00 4.63
N THR A 92 3.50 14.91 5.27
CA THR A 92 4.04 16.13 4.66
C THR A 92 5.50 16.28 5.05
N PHE A 93 6.29 17.03 4.27
CA PHE A 93 7.68 17.32 4.67
C PHE A 93 7.74 17.88 6.09
N TRP A 94 6.86 18.83 6.43
CA TRP A 94 6.80 19.46 7.74
C TRP A 94 6.59 18.46 8.89
N ASN A 95 5.61 17.55 8.78
CA ASN A 95 5.30 16.65 9.89
C ASN A 95 6.39 15.57 10.07
N ILE A 96 7.00 15.10 8.97
CA ILE A 96 8.14 14.20 8.99
C ILE A 96 9.34 14.92 9.63
N ALA A 97 9.68 16.11 9.14
CA ALA A 97 10.80 16.91 9.63
C ALA A 97 10.70 17.16 11.14
N LYS A 98 9.52 17.60 11.60
CA LYS A 98 9.24 17.83 13.02
C LYS A 98 9.39 16.55 13.86
N LYS A 99 8.93 15.42 13.36
CA LYS A 99 8.98 14.13 14.07
C LYS A 99 10.40 13.59 14.19
N TYR A 100 11.23 13.80 13.18
CA TYR A 100 12.58 13.25 13.11
C TYR A 100 13.68 14.26 13.45
N ASN A 101 13.30 15.46 13.90
CA ASN A 101 14.22 16.54 14.28
C ASN A 101 15.21 16.89 13.14
N THR A 102 14.65 17.12 11.95
CA THR A 102 15.33 17.61 10.74
C THR A 102 14.50 18.74 10.14
N THR A 103 14.84 19.21 8.94
CA THR A 103 14.10 20.26 8.22
C THR A 103 13.56 19.75 6.90
N GLU A 104 12.51 20.39 6.39
CA GLU A 104 11.91 20.04 5.10
C GLU A 104 12.94 20.11 3.96
N ASN A 105 13.80 21.14 3.98
CA ASN A 105 14.87 21.33 3.00
C ASN A 105 15.91 20.21 3.04
N GLU A 106 16.35 19.81 4.25
CA GLU A 106 17.31 18.70 4.40
C GLU A 106 16.75 17.39 3.86
N ILE A 107 15.46 17.10 4.13
CA ILE A 107 14.80 15.91 3.58
C ILE A 107 14.76 16.00 2.05
N ALA A 108 14.38 17.15 1.50
CA ALA A 108 14.26 17.36 0.07
C ALA A 108 15.61 17.21 -0.65
N GLU A 109 16.66 17.86 -0.14
CA GLU A 109 18.03 17.79 -0.66
C GLU A 109 18.60 16.38 -0.60
N LEU A 110 18.47 15.70 0.54
CA LEU A 110 19.02 14.35 0.74
C LEU A 110 18.36 13.30 -0.17
N ASN A 111 17.11 13.53 -0.56
CA ASN A 111 16.35 12.61 -1.42
C ASN A 111 16.28 13.06 -2.88
N ASP A 112 16.95 14.15 -3.26
CA ASP A 112 16.91 14.75 -4.62
C ASP A 112 15.48 15.01 -5.11
N ILE A 113 14.62 15.55 -4.23
CA ILE A 113 13.21 15.85 -4.50
C ILE A 113 12.92 17.32 -4.23
N LYS A 114 11.88 17.86 -4.87
CA LYS A 114 11.47 19.25 -4.65
C LYS A 114 10.49 19.35 -3.48
N LEU A 115 10.53 20.47 -2.75
CA LEU A 115 9.62 20.74 -1.62
C LEU A 115 8.15 20.87 -2.02
N ASP A 116 7.89 21.26 -3.26
CA ASP A 116 6.54 21.35 -3.83
C ASP A 116 6.04 19.99 -4.38
N GLU A 117 6.89 18.97 -4.42
CA GLU A 117 6.50 17.64 -4.85
C GLU A 117 5.62 16.97 -3.78
N PRO A 118 4.45 16.40 -4.16
CA PRO A 118 3.60 15.72 -3.19
C PRO A 118 4.28 14.46 -2.63
N ILE A 119 4.29 14.35 -1.30
CA ILE A 119 4.69 13.12 -0.60
C ILE A 119 3.57 12.09 -0.75
N LYS A 120 3.84 11.03 -1.52
CA LYS A 120 2.89 9.94 -1.75
C LYS A 120 3.13 8.77 -0.77
N PRO A 121 2.09 8.07 -0.33
CA PRO A 121 2.23 6.84 0.42
C PRO A 121 3.14 5.84 -0.30
N GLY A 122 4.01 5.16 0.45
CA GLY A 122 4.97 4.20 -0.08
C GLY A 122 6.27 4.81 -0.61
N LYS A 123 6.37 6.14 -0.79
CA LYS A 123 7.64 6.79 -1.12
C LYS A 123 8.62 6.61 0.04
N CYS A 124 9.83 6.14 -0.24
CA CYS A 124 10.87 6.05 0.77
C CYS A 124 11.69 7.33 0.81
N LEU A 125 11.99 7.80 2.03
CA LEU A 125 12.84 8.93 2.29
C LEU A 125 14.00 8.52 3.20
N ILE A 126 15.19 8.97 2.86
CA ILE A 126 16.36 8.97 3.70
C ILE A 126 16.26 10.21 4.60
N LEU A 127 16.32 10.01 5.91
CA LEU A 127 16.32 11.08 6.90
C LEU A 127 17.64 11.04 7.67
N GLU A 128 18.30 12.19 7.79
CA GLU A 128 19.50 12.34 8.60
C GLU A 128 19.12 12.81 10.00
N LYS A 129 19.36 11.98 11.01
CA LYS A 129 19.21 12.39 12.41
C LYS A 129 20.53 12.98 12.89
N LYS A 130 20.55 14.29 13.08
CA LYS A 130 21.68 15.00 13.67
C LYS A 130 21.82 14.63 15.15
N VAL A 131 23.04 14.27 15.56
CA VAL A 131 23.37 14.12 16.97
C VAL A 131 23.49 15.53 17.55
N VAL A 132 22.61 15.87 18.49
CA VAL A 132 22.79 17.09 19.29
C VAL A 132 23.97 16.81 20.22
N LEU A 133 25.14 17.33 19.87
CA LEU A 133 26.26 17.40 20.79
C LEU A 133 25.86 18.40 21.88
N VAL A 134 25.69 17.91 23.10
CA VAL A 134 25.48 18.75 24.28
C VAL A 134 26.87 19.17 24.74
N ASP A 135 27.18 20.45 24.58
CA ASP A 135 28.38 21.09 25.15
C ASP A 135 28.33 21.13 26.69
#